data_AF-A0A965IHQ7-F1
#
_entry.id   AF-A0A965IHQ7-F1
#
_cell.length_a   1.000
_cell.length_b   1.000
_cell.length_c   1.000
_cell.angle_alpha   90.00
_cell.angle_beta   90.00
_cell.angle_gamma   90.00
#
_symmetry.space_group_name_H-M   'P 1'
#
loop_
_entity.id
_entity.type
_entity.pdbx_description
1 polymer ?
#
loop_
_entity_poly.entity_id
_entity_poly.type
_entity_poly.pdbx_seq_one_letter_code
_entity_poly.pdbx_strand_id
1 'polypeptide(L)'
;MELVENPYVSDFTKKTLEQFGWRNNDPIPADLGPFMLQVKDTLPPSKRVDVLIDKEIMKEEDIEKIKEMLKAAKGVAKSEADKAQLEKETENMSESVREMYEKLKGGTEIIDDREEATAGETPAAVPEQPAEEPATEETLPEPSLVPPMVILPFCPRCGWDMQQKYDVDVTDKDKEDFLATLLGGSRFKRDYALAGGKFTLRLRSMLADENFAVQRQLLLDQNDGLILSEAEWFLRMTEYRMACSLEAIYDGDKKPVVLVPELHEYKVEPNPDKPNQTALPAAREFIHSKALAHEVTRRLAATHLRKFQRLVEAMEAMALEPSFWNGIG
;
A
#
# COMPACT_ATOMS: atom_id res chain seq x y z
N MET A 1 -9.50 19.73 35.75
CA MET A 1 -9.10 19.26 34.41
C MET A 1 -7.59 19.34 34.39
N GLU A 2 -6.94 18.23 34.75
CA GLU A 2 -5.48 18.13 34.66
C GLU A 2 -5.12 17.85 33.21
N LEU A 3 -4.31 18.72 32.63
CA LEU A 3 -3.81 18.57 31.27
C LEU A 3 -2.85 17.38 31.27
N VAL A 4 -3.18 16.35 30.50
CA VAL A 4 -2.28 15.22 30.25
C VAL A 4 -1.01 15.79 29.62
N GLU A 5 0.13 15.63 30.29
CA GLU A 5 1.44 16.02 29.73
C GLU A 5 1.62 15.36 28.36
N ASN A 6 1.87 16.20 27.36
CA ASN A 6 1.69 15.91 25.94
C ASN A 6 2.24 14.54 25.50
N PRO A 7 1.47 13.74 24.74
CA PRO A 7 2.02 12.58 24.04
C PRO A 7 3.13 13.04 23.09
N TYR A 8 4.21 12.26 23.01
CA TYR A 8 5.42 12.51 22.21
C TYR A 8 5.13 13.14 20.84
N VAL A 9 5.29 14.47 20.74
CA VAL A 9 5.33 15.17 19.45
C VAL A 9 6.77 15.08 18.94
N SER A 10 6.97 14.54 17.74
CA SER A 10 8.30 14.45 17.13
C SER A 10 8.90 15.84 16.89
N ASP A 11 10.23 15.95 16.92
CA ASP A 11 10.92 17.24 16.74
C ASP A 11 10.68 17.86 15.36
N PHE A 12 10.38 17.03 14.36
CA PHE A 12 9.94 17.50 13.04
C PHE A 12 8.61 18.27 13.16
N THR A 13 7.62 17.67 13.82
CA THR A 13 6.30 18.31 14.01
C THR A 13 6.41 19.58 14.85
N LYS A 14 7.26 19.59 15.89
CA LYS A 14 7.53 20.82 16.68
C LYS A 14 8.07 21.94 15.80
N LYS A 15 9.10 21.67 14.98
CA LYS A 15 9.67 22.66 14.05
C LYS A 15 8.68 23.17 13.02
N THR A 16 7.81 22.30 12.50
CA THR A 16 6.74 22.73 11.59
C THR A 16 5.74 23.64 12.30
N LEU A 17 5.29 23.29 13.51
CA LEU A 17 4.35 24.12 14.27
C LEU A 17 4.94 25.47 14.70
N GLU A 18 6.24 25.51 15.04
CA GLU A 18 6.96 26.76 15.35
C GLU A 18 6.95 27.75 14.19
N GLN A 19 7.01 27.28 12.93
CA GLN A 19 6.90 28.16 11.74
C GLN A 19 5.54 28.86 11.65
N PHE A 20 4.51 28.32 12.30
CA PHE A 20 3.16 28.88 12.35
C PHE A 20 2.86 29.57 13.69
N GLY A 21 3.89 29.84 14.51
CA GLY A 21 3.78 30.62 15.74
C GLY A 21 3.36 29.83 16.98
N TRP A 22 3.27 28.50 16.90
CA TRP A 22 3.10 27.63 18.06
C TRP A 22 4.38 27.61 18.91
N ARG A 23 4.27 27.69 20.23
CA ARG A 23 5.44 27.64 21.14
C ARG A 23 5.44 26.34 21.94
N ASN A 24 6.63 25.90 22.33
CA ASN A 24 6.78 24.76 23.22
C ASN A 24 5.99 25.02 24.52
N ASN A 25 5.06 24.13 24.85
CA ASN A 25 4.05 24.20 25.92
C ASN A 25 2.70 24.87 25.59
N ASP A 26 2.51 25.41 24.38
CA ASP A 26 1.17 25.79 23.94
C ASP A 26 0.34 24.53 23.65
N PRO A 27 -0.95 24.50 24.02
CA PRO A 27 -1.82 23.38 23.67
C PRO A 27 -1.86 23.23 22.15
N ILE A 28 -1.71 22.00 21.66
CA ILE A 28 -1.85 21.71 20.24
C ILE A 28 -3.30 22.05 19.85
N PRO A 29 -3.54 22.89 18.83
CA PRO A 29 -4.89 23.23 18.41
C PRO A 29 -5.69 21.96 18.08
N ALA A 30 -6.92 21.85 18.60
CA ALA A 30 -7.78 20.69 18.35
C ALA A 30 -8.09 20.50 16.84
N ASP A 31 -8.03 21.60 16.07
CA ASP A 31 -8.25 21.63 14.62
C ASP A 31 -6.96 21.52 13.78
N LEU A 32 -5.95 20.80 14.27
CA LEU A 32 -4.70 20.63 13.53
C LEU A 32 -4.90 19.99 12.14
N GLY A 33 -5.84 19.05 12.01
CA GLY A 33 -6.14 18.38 10.74
C GLY A 33 -6.62 19.34 9.64
N PRO A 34 -7.73 20.07 9.85
CA PRO A 34 -8.20 21.11 8.93
C PRO A 34 -7.15 22.18 8.65
N PHE A 35 -6.37 22.57 9.66
CA PHE A 35 -5.30 23.55 9.51
C PHE A 35 -4.17 23.06 8.59
N MET A 36 -3.72 21.80 8.74
CA MET A 36 -2.68 21.21 7.87
C MET A 36 -3.15 21.08 6.42
N LEU A 37 -4.45 20.88 6.17
CA LEU A 37 -5.02 20.89 4.81
C LEU A 37 -4.99 22.29 4.19
N GLN A 38 -5.39 23.32 4.94
CA GLN A 38 -5.26 24.71 4.48
C GLN A 38 -3.81 25.11 4.22
N VAL A 39 -2.87 24.65 5.07
CA VAL A 39 -1.45 24.88 4.87
C VAL A 39 -0.94 24.18 3.61
N LYS A 40 -1.37 22.94 3.34
CA LYS A 40 -1.00 22.22 2.12
C LYS A 40 -1.42 22.96 0.85
N ASP A 41 -2.59 23.61 0.86
CA ASP A 41 -3.12 24.35 -0.29
C ASP A 41 -2.46 25.73 -0.48
N THR A 42 -1.86 26.29 0.57
CA THR A 42 -1.17 27.59 0.52
C THR A 42 0.33 27.47 0.26
N LEU A 43 0.92 26.30 0.50
CA LEU A 43 2.32 26.06 0.18
C LEU A 43 2.50 25.93 -1.34
N PRO A 44 3.43 26.67 -1.95
CA PRO A 44 3.77 26.46 -3.35
C PRO A 44 4.25 25.01 -3.53
N PRO A 45 3.98 24.37 -4.67
CA PRO A 45 4.42 23.00 -4.92
C PRO A 45 5.91 22.87 -4.60
N SER A 46 6.23 21.89 -3.74
CA SER A 46 7.60 21.60 -3.33
C SER A 46 8.52 21.52 -4.55
N LYS A 47 9.51 22.42 -4.63
CA LYS A 47 10.57 22.37 -5.66
C LYS A 47 11.53 21.19 -5.45
N ARG A 48 11.45 20.48 -4.32
CA ARG A 48 12.33 19.36 -4.01
C ARG A 48 11.73 18.08 -4.56
N VAL A 49 12.40 17.54 -5.58
CA VAL A 49 12.17 16.20 -6.14
C VAL A 49 13.34 15.30 -5.69
N ASP A 50 13.65 15.35 -4.40
CA ASP A 50 14.77 14.60 -3.85
C ASP A 50 14.30 13.15 -3.65
N VAL A 51 14.61 12.31 -4.64
CA VAL A 51 14.42 10.86 -4.54
C VAL A 51 15.59 10.29 -3.74
N LEU A 52 15.32 9.74 -2.57
CA LEU A 52 16.32 9.03 -1.78
C LEU A 52 16.55 7.66 -2.43
N ILE A 53 17.78 7.44 -2.91
CA ILE A 53 18.23 6.16 -3.47
C ILE A 53 19.14 5.50 -2.45
N ASP A 54 18.79 4.29 -2.03
CA ASP A 54 19.63 3.48 -1.17
C ASP A 54 20.72 2.79 -2.00
N LYS A 55 21.95 3.29 -1.87
CA LYS A 55 23.11 2.82 -2.65
C LYS A 55 23.60 1.44 -2.24
N GLU A 56 23.22 0.95 -1.06
CA GLU A 56 23.66 -0.36 -0.57
C GLU A 56 22.85 -1.51 -1.16
N ILE A 57 21.63 -1.21 -1.62
CA ILE A 57 20.67 -2.21 -2.09
C ILE A 57 20.62 -2.27 -3.63
N MET A 58 20.89 -1.15 -4.31
CA MET A 58 20.75 -1.05 -5.77
C MET A 58 22.07 -1.27 -6.51
N LYS A 59 22.01 -1.99 -7.64
CA LYS A 59 23.17 -2.17 -8.53
C LYS A 59 23.53 -0.83 -9.18
N GLU A 60 24.82 -0.59 -9.43
CA GLU A 60 25.31 0.66 -10.03
C GLU A 60 24.64 0.98 -11.38
N GLU A 61 24.35 -0.05 -12.19
CA GLU A 61 23.63 0.08 -13.46
C GLU A 61 22.20 0.66 -13.30
N ASP A 62 21.51 0.29 -12.23
CA ASP A 62 20.15 0.77 -11.94
C ASP A 62 20.18 2.21 -11.40
N ILE A 63 21.22 2.55 -10.64
CA ILE A 63 21.46 3.92 -10.16
C ILE A 63 21.69 4.87 -11.35
N GLU A 64 22.47 4.46 -12.36
CA GLU A 64 22.70 5.26 -13.57
C GLU A 64 21.42 5.44 -14.40
N LYS A 65 20.63 4.38 -14.58
CA LYS A 65 19.32 4.48 -15.27
C LYS A 65 18.37 5.44 -14.56
N ILE A 66 18.31 5.39 -13.21
CA ILE A 66 17.47 6.30 -12.43
C ILE A 66 17.96 7.75 -12.58
N LYS A 67 19.28 7.99 -12.58
CA LYS A 67 19.84 9.33 -12.84
C LYS A 67 19.47 9.85 -14.23
N GLU A 68 19.55 9.02 -15.26
CA GLU A 68 19.14 9.38 -16.63
C GLU A 68 17.65 9.71 -16.71
N MET A 69 16.79 8.89 -16.10
CA MET A 69 15.36 9.14 -16.03
C MET A 69 15.02 10.44 -15.30
N LEU A 70 15.69 10.72 -14.17
CA LEU A 70 15.51 11.97 -13.42
C LEU A 70 16.00 13.19 -14.22
N LYS A 71 17.08 13.05 -15.00
CA LYS A 71 17.59 14.10 -15.88
C LYS A 71 16.60 14.39 -17.02
N ALA A 72 16.05 13.35 -17.64
CA ALA A 72 15.02 13.47 -18.67
C ALA A 72 13.74 14.12 -18.11
N ALA A 73 13.26 13.68 -16.95
CA ALA A 73 12.07 14.23 -16.30
C ALA A 73 12.25 15.71 -15.90
N LYS A 74 13.43 16.10 -15.40
CA LYS A 74 13.75 17.52 -15.13
C LYS A 74 13.75 18.36 -16.41
N GLY A 75 14.21 17.81 -17.54
CA GLY A 75 14.16 18.46 -18.84
C GLY A 75 12.72 18.75 -19.31
N VAL A 76 11.83 17.75 -19.19
CA VAL A 76 10.42 17.88 -19.57
C VAL A 76 9.70 18.87 -18.65
N ALA A 77 9.85 18.75 -17.33
CA ALA A 77 9.22 19.64 -16.36
C ALA A 77 9.67 21.10 -16.53
N LYS A 78 10.94 21.35 -16.85
CA LYS A 78 11.45 22.68 -17.17
C LYS A 78 10.84 23.22 -18.47
N SER A 79 10.77 22.40 -19.52
CA SER A 79 10.15 22.77 -20.80
C SER A 79 8.66 23.12 -20.65
N GLU A 80 7.90 22.36 -19.86
CA GLU A 80 6.48 22.61 -19.62
C GLU A 80 6.25 23.85 -18.75
N ALA A 81 7.07 24.06 -17.71
CA ALA A 81 7.01 25.27 -16.90
C ALA A 81 7.37 26.52 -17.72
N ASP A 82 8.42 26.44 -18.54
CA ASP A 82 8.86 27.52 -19.43
C ASP A 82 7.76 27.81 -20.47
N LYS A 83 7.11 26.79 -21.03
CA LYS A 83 5.99 26.96 -21.97
C LYS A 83 4.76 27.58 -21.33
N ALA A 84 4.37 27.14 -20.13
CA ALA A 84 3.22 27.70 -19.40
C ALA A 84 3.47 29.14 -18.96
N GLN A 85 4.71 29.49 -18.60
CA GLN A 85 5.09 30.86 -18.29
C GLN A 85 5.07 31.74 -19.55
N LEU A 86 5.56 31.23 -20.68
CA LEU A 86 5.52 31.94 -21.97
C LEU A 86 4.09 32.17 -22.46
N GLU A 87 3.18 31.21 -22.28
CA GLU A 87 1.75 31.35 -22.62
C GLU A 87 1.08 32.45 -21.77
N LYS A 88 1.36 32.50 -20.46
CA LYS A 88 0.89 33.59 -19.60
C LYS A 88 1.45 34.96 -19.96
N GLU A 89 2.73 35.03 -20.32
CA GLU A 89 3.37 36.30 -20.71
C GLU A 89 2.84 36.79 -22.07
N THR A 90 2.50 35.87 -22.98
CA THR A 90 1.96 36.22 -24.30
C THR A 90 0.46 36.54 -24.28
N GLU A 91 -0.33 36.12 -23.28
CA GLU A 91 -1.76 36.47 -23.13
C GLU A 91 -2.02 37.98 -22.99
N ASN A 92 -1.05 38.74 -22.46
CA ASN A 92 -1.19 40.18 -22.26
C ASN A 92 -0.50 41.02 -23.36
N MET A 93 0.06 40.38 -24.39
CA MET A 93 0.74 41.09 -25.48
C MET A 93 -0.24 41.45 -26.60
N SER A 94 -0.06 42.62 -27.21
CA SER A 94 -0.80 43.02 -28.42
C SER A 94 -0.49 42.10 -29.59
N GLU A 95 -1.46 41.93 -30.50
CA GLU A 95 -1.40 40.98 -31.62
C GLU A 95 -0.14 41.14 -32.50
N SER A 96 0.32 42.38 -32.74
CA SER A 96 1.54 42.64 -33.52
C SER A 96 2.84 42.19 -32.84
N VAL A 97 2.86 42.09 -31.51
CA VAL A 97 4.03 41.66 -30.72
C VAL A 97 4.10 40.13 -30.68
N ARG A 98 2.94 39.46 -30.61
CA ARG A 98 2.85 37.99 -30.74
C ARG A 98 3.41 37.50 -32.07
N GLU A 99 3.05 38.13 -33.18
CA GLU A 99 3.55 37.77 -34.52
C GLU A 99 5.07 37.97 -34.67
N MET A 100 5.63 38.99 -34.01
CA MET A 100 7.07 39.24 -34.02
C MET A 100 7.85 38.22 -33.18
N TYR A 101 7.27 37.79 -32.05
CA TYR A 101 7.86 36.80 -31.14
C TYR A 101 7.87 35.40 -31.76
N GLU A 102 6.80 34.99 -32.43
CA GLU A 102 6.72 33.73 -33.19
C GLU A 102 7.78 33.66 -34.31
N LYS A 103 8.06 34.78 -35.00
CA LYS A 103 9.12 34.85 -36.03
C LYS A 103 10.53 34.75 -35.48
N LEU A 104 10.78 35.17 -34.23
CA LEU A 104 12.10 35.10 -33.60
C LEU A 104 12.41 33.71 -33.01
N LYS A 105 11.39 32.91 -32.71
CA LYS A 105 11.53 31.57 -32.11
C LYS A 105 12.14 30.51 -33.04
N GLY A 106 12.29 30.82 -34.33
CA GLY A 106 12.76 29.90 -35.37
C GLY A 106 14.28 29.75 -35.54
N GLY A 107 15.13 30.39 -34.73
CA GLY A 107 16.56 30.17 -34.89
C GLY A 107 17.47 30.95 -33.95
N THR A 108 17.84 30.31 -32.83
CA THR A 108 19.12 30.54 -32.14
C THR A 108 19.47 29.31 -31.31
N GLU A 109 20.55 28.62 -31.68
CA GLU A 109 21.22 27.65 -30.80
C GLU A 109 21.92 28.41 -29.67
N ILE A 110 21.62 28.04 -28.43
CA ILE A 110 22.29 28.56 -27.23
C ILE A 110 23.37 27.55 -26.86
N ILE A 111 24.64 27.95 -27.00
CA ILE A 111 25.82 27.22 -26.51
C ILE A 111 26.01 27.61 -25.04
N ASP A 112 25.93 26.64 -24.13
CA ASP A 112 26.09 26.82 -22.68
C ASP A 112 27.45 26.26 -22.21
N ASP A 113 28.47 27.12 -22.20
CA ASP A 113 29.84 26.83 -21.73
C ASP A 113 29.98 27.08 -20.23
N ARG A 114 29.40 26.21 -19.40
CA ARG A 114 29.57 26.30 -17.94
C ARG A 114 30.39 25.13 -17.40
N GLU A 115 31.64 25.44 -17.08
CA GLU A 115 32.66 24.57 -16.48
C GLU A 115 32.21 23.89 -15.18
N GLU A 116 32.60 22.62 -15.05
CA GLU A 116 32.40 21.74 -13.91
C GLU A 116 33.19 22.22 -12.67
N ALA A 117 32.48 22.45 -11.57
CA ALA A 117 33.10 22.66 -10.26
C ALA A 117 33.36 21.32 -9.57
N THR A 118 34.61 21.18 -9.14
CA THR A 118 35.30 20.03 -8.55
C THR A 118 34.76 19.51 -7.21
N ALA A 119 35.08 18.24 -6.99
CA ALA A 119 34.90 17.38 -5.82
C ALA A 119 35.21 18.00 -4.44
N GLY A 120 34.42 17.59 -3.44
CA GLY A 120 34.65 17.89 -2.02
C GLY A 120 34.11 16.79 -1.08
N GLU A 121 35.07 16.12 -0.43
CA GLU A 121 35.08 15.57 0.93
C GLU A 121 34.18 14.38 1.35
N THR A 122 34.87 13.27 1.64
CA THR A 122 34.42 12.06 2.35
C THR A 122 34.26 12.34 3.85
N PRO A 123 33.13 11.95 4.50
CA PRO A 123 33.03 12.01 5.96
C PRO A 123 33.84 10.90 6.63
N ALA A 124 34.46 11.27 7.75
CA ALA A 124 35.32 10.44 8.59
C ALA A 124 34.58 9.30 9.30
N ALA A 125 35.36 8.25 9.62
CA ALA A 125 34.96 7.04 10.31
C ALA A 125 34.29 7.28 11.67
N VAL A 126 33.21 6.52 11.92
CA VAL A 126 32.53 6.43 13.21
C VAL A 126 33.42 5.67 14.20
N PRO A 127 33.65 6.17 15.44
CA PRO A 127 34.45 5.48 16.43
C PRO A 127 33.77 4.20 16.94
N GLU A 128 34.58 3.15 17.08
CA GLU A 128 34.22 1.85 17.64
C GLU A 128 33.85 2.00 19.13
N GLN A 129 32.63 1.60 19.48
CA GLN A 129 32.10 1.70 20.84
C GLN A 129 32.69 0.55 21.69
N PRO A 130 33.27 0.82 22.88
CA PRO A 130 33.88 -0.21 23.72
C PRO A 130 32.87 -1.24 24.22
N ALA A 131 33.25 -2.52 24.18
CA ALA A 131 32.47 -3.63 24.71
C ALA A 131 32.13 -3.40 26.20
N GLU A 132 30.83 -3.37 26.50
CA GLU A 132 30.28 -3.23 27.83
C GLU A 132 30.48 -4.52 28.64
N GLU A 133 31.02 -4.38 29.86
CA GLU A 133 31.23 -5.45 30.83
C GLU A 133 29.89 -6.05 31.31
N PRO A 134 29.87 -7.33 31.74
CA PRO A 134 28.66 -8.01 32.17
C PRO A 134 28.04 -7.33 33.40
N ALA A 135 26.88 -6.70 33.19
CA ALA A 135 26.07 -6.11 34.23
C ALA A 135 25.63 -7.18 35.24
N THR A 136 25.87 -6.88 36.52
CA THR A 136 25.46 -7.68 37.67
C THR A 136 23.93 -7.65 37.78
N GLU A 137 23.30 -8.81 38.03
CA GLU A 137 21.84 -8.94 38.24
C GLU A 137 21.38 -8.07 39.42
N GLU A 138 20.93 -6.85 39.12
CA GLU A 138 20.07 -6.07 40.02
C GLU A 138 18.67 -6.69 40.01
N THR A 139 18.25 -7.15 41.18
CA THR A 139 16.90 -7.66 41.44
C THR A 139 15.89 -6.57 41.14
N LEU A 140 15.18 -6.68 40.01
CA LEU A 140 14.12 -5.76 39.62
C LEU A 140 13.05 -5.69 40.74
N PRO A 141 12.63 -4.49 41.16
CA PRO A 141 11.56 -4.33 42.14
C PRO A 141 10.27 -4.98 41.63
N GLU A 142 9.54 -5.62 42.55
CA GLU A 142 8.26 -6.27 42.25
C GLU A 142 7.34 -5.31 41.47
N PRO A 143 6.76 -5.76 40.34
CA PRO A 143 5.96 -4.91 39.47
C PRO A 143 4.75 -4.38 40.25
N SER A 144 4.81 -3.08 40.54
CA SER A 144 3.71 -2.28 41.06
C SER A 144 2.45 -2.50 40.22
N LEU A 145 1.34 -2.74 40.91
CA LEU A 145 0.00 -2.98 40.39
C LEU A 145 -0.31 -2.02 39.23
N VAL A 146 -0.18 -2.54 38.00
CA VAL A 146 -0.51 -1.80 36.79
C VAL A 146 -1.97 -1.36 36.91
N PRO A 147 -2.27 -0.04 36.82
CA PRO A 147 -3.64 0.43 36.88
C PRO A 147 -4.47 -0.31 35.83
N PRO A 148 -5.75 -0.65 36.13
CA PRO A 148 -6.58 -1.43 35.24
C PRO A 148 -6.60 -0.76 33.86
N MET A 149 -6.08 -1.46 32.84
CA MET A 149 -6.08 -0.95 31.47
C MET A 149 -7.52 -0.65 31.08
N VAL A 150 -7.82 0.62 30.83
CA VAL A 150 -9.11 1.05 30.30
C VAL A 150 -9.23 0.49 28.90
N ILE A 151 -10.03 -0.57 28.74
CA ILE A 151 -10.34 -1.13 27.42
C ILE A 151 -11.21 -0.10 26.70
N LEU A 152 -10.61 0.65 25.78
CA LEU A 152 -11.35 1.58 24.93
C LEU A 152 -12.27 0.78 23.99
N PRO A 153 -13.56 1.15 23.85
CA PRO A 153 -14.47 0.46 22.94
C PRO A 153 -14.08 0.63 21.47
N PHE A 154 -13.34 1.68 21.13
CA PHE A 154 -12.86 1.97 19.78
C PHE A 154 -11.35 2.17 19.77
N CYS A 155 -10.70 1.72 18.70
CA CYS A 155 -9.29 2.01 18.44
C CYS A 155 -9.12 3.53 18.23
N PRO A 156 -8.26 4.22 19.00
CA PRO A 156 -8.11 5.67 18.92
C PRO A 156 -7.50 6.16 17.59
N ARG A 157 -6.92 5.27 16.78
CA ARG A 157 -6.26 5.62 15.52
C ARG A 157 -7.19 5.60 14.32
N CYS A 158 -8.07 4.60 14.24
CA CYS A 158 -8.93 4.36 13.08
C CYS A 158 -10.43 4.29 13.40
N GLY A 159 -10.81 4.38 14.67
CA GLY A 159 -12.21 4.26 15.10
C GLY A 159 -12.77 2.84 15.00
N TRP A 160 -11.93 1.83 14.80
CA TRP A 160 -12.37 0.43 14.73
C TRP A 160 -12.98 -0.02 16.06
N ASP A 161 -14.17 -0.62 16.01
CA ASP A 161 -14.86 -1.17 17.18
C ASP A 161 -14.12 -2.39 17.72
N MET A 162 -13.46 -2.23 18.87
CA MET A 162 -12.75 -3.31 19.56
C MET A 162 -13.69 -4.26 20.30
N GLN A 163 -14.96 -3.90 20.46
CA GLN A 163 -16.00 -4.79 20.98
C GLN A 163 -16.61 -5.68 19.89
N GLN A 164 -16.30 -5.41 18.62
CA GLN A 164 -16.75 -6.27 17.53
C GLN A 164 -16.17 -7.67 17.74
N LYS A 165 -17.05 -8.59 18.13
CA LYS A 165 -16.67 -10.00 18.32
C LYS A 165 -16.06 -10.52 17.03
N TYR A 166 -14.93 -11.19 17.18
CA TYR A 166 -14.30 -11.92 16.10
C TYR A 166 -15.19 -13.11 15.76
N ASP A 167 -16.12 -12.91 14.82
CA ASP A 167 -17.17 -13.87 14.44
C ASP A 167 -16.63 -14.95 13.48
N VAL A 168 -15.52 -15.57 13.87
CA VAL A 168 -14.93 -16.68 13.14
C VAL A 168 -14.57 -17.79 14.11
N ASP A 169 -15.41 -18.81 14.11
CA ASP A 169 -15.17 -20.03 14.87
C ASP A 169 -14.20 -20.93 14.09
N VAL A 170 -12.98 -21.04 14.61
CA VAL A 170 -11.97 -21.99 14.11
C VAL A 170 -12.33 -23.38 14.63
N THR A 171 -12.71 -24.29 13.75
CA THR A 171 -13.04 -25.67 14.13
C THR A 171 -11.76 -26.52 14.19
N ASP A 172 -11.77 -27.62 14.94
CA ASP A 172 -10.60 -28.51 14.99
C ASP A 172 -10.26 -29.12 13.63
N LYS A 173 -11.29 -29.38 12.80
CA LYS A 173 -11.10 -29.76 11.40
C LYS A 173 -10.36 -28.69 10.59
N ASP A 174 -10.68 -27.41 10.79
CA ASP A 174 -9.96 -26.33 10.11
C ASP A 174 -8.49 -26.34 10.50
N LYS A 175 -8.15 -26.61 11.76
CA LYS A 175 -6.76 -26.71 12.24
C LYS A 175 -6.03 -27.88 11.60
N GLU A 176 -6.66 -29.05 11.51
CA GLU A 176 -6.11 -30.24 10.84
C GLU A 176 -5.88 -29.98 9.35
N ASP A 177 -6.88 -29.45 8.65
CA ASP A 177 -6.80 -29.11 7.23
C ASP A 177 -5.72 -28.05 7.00
N PHE A 178 -5.63 -27.03 7.87
CA PHE A 178 -4.60 -26.00 7.80
C PHE A 178 -3.19 -26.56 8.07
N LEU A 179 -3.02 -27.43 9.07
CA LEU A 179 -1.73 -28.09 9.34
C LEU A 179 -1.27 -28.94 8.14
N ALA A 180 -2.20 -29.70 7.55
CA ALA A 180 -1.91 -30.48 6.35
C ALA A 180 -1.46 -29.58 5.18
N THR A 181 -1.98 -28.35 5.10
CA THR A 181 -1.58 -27.39 4.06
C THR A 181 -0.20 -26.82 4.29
N LEU A 182 0.15 -26.47 5.54
CA LEU A 182 1.48 -25.99 5.93
C LEU A 182 2.57 -27.02 5.63
N LEU A 183 2.31 -28.30 5.95
CA LEU A 183 3.28 -29.37 5.76
C LEU A 183 3.33 -29.88 4.31
N GLY A 184 2.17 -29.92 3.65
CA GLY A 184 2.02 -30.50 2.31
C GLY A 184 2.28 -29.55 1.16
N GLY A 185 2.50 -28.26 1.42
CA GLY A 185 2.60 -27.23 0.38
C GLY A 185 1.33 -27.09 -0.47
N SER A 186 0.20 -27.58 0.03
CA SER A 186 -1.10 -27.43 -0.61
C SER A 186 -1.78 -26.17 -0.10
N ARG A 187 -2.82 -25.71 -0.80
CA ARG A 187 -3.59 -24.53 -0.37
C ARG A 187 -4.69 -24.94 0.60
N PHE A 188 -4.89 -24.15 1.65
CA PHE A 188 -6.03 -24.31 2.55
C PHE A 188 -7.33 -24.01 1.81
N LYS A 189 -8.32 -24.88 1.93
CA LYS A 189 -9.58 -24.79 1.19
C LYS A 189 -10.76 -24.88 2.14
N ARG A 190 -11.81 -24.09 1.88
CA ARG A 190 -13.05 -24.15 2.63
C ARG A 190 -14.27 -23.98 1.74
N ASP A 191 -15.26 -24.82 2.00
CA ASP A 191 -16.55 -24.83 1.32
C ASP A 191 -17.58 -23.99 2.09
N TYR A 192 -18.26 -23.09 1.39
CA TYR A 192 -19.33 -22.25 1.92
C TYR A 192 -20.63 -22.53 1.17
N ALA A 193 -21.59 -23.14 1.87
CA ALA A 193 -22.92 -23.39 1.35
C ALA A 193 -23.72 -22.07 1.24
N LEU A 194 -24.29 -21.80 0.07
CA LEU A 194 -25.12 -20.63 -0.22
C LEU A 194 -26.54 -21.03 -0.60
N ALA A 195 -27.48 -20.10 -0.41
CA ALA A 195 -28.90 -20.27 -0.71
C ALA A 195 -29.50 -21.57 -0.15
N GLY A 196 -29.17 -21.90 1.11
CA GLY A 196 -29.64 -23.14 1.75
C GLY A 196 -29.01 -24.41 1.18
N GLY A 197 -27.76 -24.34 0.68
CA GLY A 197 -27.02 -25.48 0.14
C GLY A 197 -27.32 -25.79 -1.33
N LYS A 198 -27.99 -24.89 -2.05
CA LYS A 198 -28.23 -25.03 -3.49
C LYS A 198 -26.98 -24.86 -4.32
N PHE A 199 -26.01 -24.11 -3.82
CA PHE A 199 -24.68 -24.07 -4.41
C PHE A 199 -23.64 -23.88 -3.31
N THR A 200 -22.41 -24.28 -3.60
CA THR A 200 -21.29 -24.23 -2.67
C THR A 200 -20.14 -23.47 -3.32
N LEU A 201 -19.64 -22.44 -2.65
CA LEU A 201 -18.41 -21.76 -3.04
C LEU A 201 -17.23 -22.42 -2.34
N ARG A 202 -16.25 -22.88 -3.12
CA ARG A 202 -14.96 -23.31 -2.59
C ARG A 202 -13.97 -22.18 -2.72
N LEU A 203 -13.47 -21.72 -1.57
CA LEU A 203 -12.41 -20.74 -1.48
C LEU A 203 -11.09 -21.45 -1.12
N ARG A 204 -9.99 -20.90 -1.62
CA ARG A 204 -8.62 -21.34 -1.35
C ARG A 204 -7.77 -20.18 -0.82
N SER A 205 -6.78 -20.51 0.02
CA SER A 205 -5.76 -19.55 0.45
C SER A 205 -4.95 -19.06 -0.75
N MET A 206 -4.54 -17.79 -0.68
CA MET A 206 -3.68 -17.20 -1.70
C MET A 206 -2.23 -17.59 -1.46
N LEU A 207 -1.47 -17.74 -2.54
CA LEU A 207 -0.02 -17.87 -2.46
C LEU A 207 0.62 -16.49 -2.25
N ALA A 208 1.86 -16.48 -1.75
CA ALA A 208 2.64 -15.24 -1.61
C ALA A 208 2.77 -14.50 -2.95
N ASP A 209 3.10 -15.22 -4.03
CA ASP A 209 3.24 -14.66 -5.38
C ASP A 209 1.93 -14.03 -5.89
N GLU A 210 0.78 -14.61 -5.56
CA GLU A 210 -0.51 -14.04 -5.92
C GLU A 210 -0.76 -12.74 -5.14
N ASN A 211 -0.43 -12.69 -3.86
CA ASN A 211 -0.56 -11.48 -3.07
C ASN A 211 0.36 -10.35 -3.59
N PHE A 212 1.60 -10.68 -3.96
CA PHE A 212 2.51 -9.74 -4.62
C PHE A 212 1.97 -9.28 -5.98
N ALA A 213 1.41 -10.18 -6.78
CA ALA A 213 0.77 -9.83 -8.05
C ALA A 213 -0.40 -8.85 -7.83
N VAL A 214 -1.22 -9.05 -6.78
CA VAL A 214 -2.32 -8.13 -6.44
C VAL A 214 -1.78 -6.73 -6.15
N GLN A 215 -0.79 -6.60 -5.27
CA GLN A 215 -0.21 -5.29 -4.93
C GLN A 215 0.42 -4.62 -6.16
N ARG A 216 1.19 -5.38 -6.95
CA ARG A 216 1.81 -4.88 -8.19
C ARG A 216 0.77 -4.39 -9.18
N GLN A 217 -0.30 -5.15 -9.42
CA GLN A 217 -1.34 -4.75 -10.37
C GLN A 217 -2.11 -3.52 -9.90
N LEU A 218 -2.37 -3.38 -8.60
CA LEU A 218 -3.02 -2.18 -8.05
C LEU A 218 -2.19 -0.92 -8.28
N LEU A 219 -0.87 -0.99 -8.10
CA LEU A 219 0.03 0.13 -8.41
C LEU A 219 0.05 0.48 -9.89
N LEU A 220 0.03 -0.52 -10.78
CA LEU A 220 -0.05 -0.30 -12.22
C LEU A 220 -1.39 0.36 -12.60
N ASP A 221 -2.51 -0.18 -12.09
CA ASP A 221 -3.85 0.38 -12.33
C ASP A 221 -3.97 1.82 -11.80
N GLN A 222 -3.35 2.13 -10.67
CA GLN A 222 -3.31 3.49 -10.12
C GLN A 222 -2.48 4.45 -10.99
N ASN A 223 -1.29 4.01 -11.43
CA ASN A 223 -0.44 4.81 -12.34
C ASN A 223 -1.10 5.03 -13.71
N ASP A 224 -1.90 4.07 -14.17
CA ASP A 224 -2.68 4.17 -15.40
C ASP A 224 -3.96 5.04 -15.24
N GLY A 225 -4.20 5.60 -14.04
CA GLY A 225 -5.39 6.42 -13.76
C GLY A 225 -6.71 5.64 -13.71
N LEU A 226 -6.65 4.31 -13.60
CA LEU A 226 -7.84 3.45 -13.48
C LEU A 226 -8.41 3.40 -12.05
N ILE A 227 -7.64 3.90 -11.07
CA ILE A 227 -8.01 4.01 -9.67
C ILE A 227 -7.78 5.46 -9.26
N LEU A 228 -8.87 6.20 -9.01
CA LEU A 228 -8.85 7.63 -8.68
C LEU A 228 -8.99 7.87 -7.18
N SER A 229 -9.53 6.91 -6.45
CA SER A 229 -9.82 7.05 -5.02
C SER A 229 -9.42 5.82 -4.20
N GLU A 230 -9.28 6.01 -2.89
CA GLU A 230 -9.04 4.95 -1.93
C GLU A 230 -10.17 3.90 -1.93
N ALA A 231 -11.43 4.34 -2.08
CA ALA A 231 -12.57 3.44 -2.17
C ALA A 231 -12.47 2.52 -3.40
N GLU A 232 -12.10 3.06 -4.56
CA GLU A 232 -11.87 2.26 -5.78
C GLU A 232 -10.68 1.31 -5.62
N TRP A 233 -9.64 1.74 -4.91
CA TRP A 233 -8.49 0.90 -4.61
C TRP A 233 -8.91 -0.33 -3.79
N PHE A 234 -9.70 -0.13 -2.73
CA PHE A 234 -10.21 -1.24 -1.91
C PHE A 234 -11.15 -2.17 -2.68
N LEU A 235 -12.02 -1.62 -3.53
CA LEU A 235 -12.89 -2.43 -4.40
C LEU A 235 -12.06 -3.28 -5.35
N ARG A 236 -11.07 -2.67 -6.04
CA ARG A 236 -10.20 -3.37 -6.97
C ARG A 236 -9.35 -4.44 -6.29
N MET A 237 -8.82 -4.15 -5.10
CA MET A 237 -8.08 -5.12 -4.29
C MET A 237 -8.97 -6.32 -3.92
N THR A 238 -10.21 -6.06 -3.52
CA THR A 238 -11.17 -7.12 -3.16
C THR A 238 -11.49 -8.00 -4.36
N GLU A 239 -11.68 -7.40 -5.55
CA GLU A 239 -11.93 -8.13 -6.79
C GLU A 239 -10.74 -9.00 -7.21
N TYR A 240 -9.51 -8.49 -7.10
CA TYR A 240 -8.31 -9.29 -7.40
C TYR A 240 -8.08 -10.42 -6.41
N ARG A 241 -8.28 -10.16 -5.11
CA ARG A 241 -8.23 -11.21 -4.10
C ARG A 241 -9.31 -12.28 -4.34
N MET A 242 -10.51 -11.88 -4.77
CA MET A 242 -11.56 -12.82 -5.18
C MET A 242 -11.10 -13.71 -6.34
N ALA A 243 -10.46 -13.13 -7.35
CA ALA A 243 -9.98 -13.87 -8.51
C ALA A 243 -8.92 -14.93 -8.15
N CYS A 244 -8.07 -14.66 -7.16
CA CYS A 244 -7.08 -15.64 -6.68
C CYS A 244 -7.70 -16.68 -5.74
N SER A 245 -8.58 -16.25 -4.84
CA SER A 245 -9.13 -17.10 -3.77
C SER A 245 -10.32 -17.96 -4.19
N LEU A 246 -11.09 -17.61 -5.22
CA LEU A 246 -12.17 -18.48 -5.69
C LEU A 246 -11.58 -19.65 -6.46
N GLU A 247 -11.86 -20.88 -6.03
CA GLU A 247 -11.41 -22.10 -6.73
C GLU A 247 -12.52 -22.68 -7.60
N ALA A 248 -13.72 -22.83 -7.04
CA ALA A 248 -14.82 -23.47 -7.74
C ALA A 248 -16.19 -23.08 -7.18
N ILE A 249 -17.20 -23.20 -8.03
CA ILE A 249 -18.61 -23.12 -7.68
C ILE A 249 -19.23 -24.47 -8.00
N TYR A 250 -19.85 -25.09 -6.99
CA TYR A 250 -20.54 -26.36 -7.12
C TYR A 250 -22.05 -26.18 -7.00
N ASP A 251 -22.81 -26.98 -7.73
CA ASP A 251 -24.27 -27.10 -7.54
C ASP A 251 -24.57 -27.92 -6.27
N GLY A 252 -25.85 -28.02 -5.89
CA GLY A 252 -26.31 -28.77 -4.71
C GLY A 252 -25.91 -30.26 -4.74
N ASP A 253 -25.72 -30.82 -5.92
CA ASP A 253 -25.23 -32.19 -6.14
C ASP A 253 -23.69 -32.31 -6.08
N LYS A 254 -22.99 -31.25 -5.66
CA LYS A 254 -21.51 -31.16 -5.65
C LYS A 254 -20.85 -31.29 -7.04
N LYS A 255 -21.61 -31.08 -8.12
CA LYS A 255 -21.06 -31.03 -9.48
C LYS A 255 -20.45 -29.65 -9.73
N PRO A 256 -19.23 -29.55 -10.29
CA PRO A 256 -18.63 -28.25 -10.57
C PRO A 256 -19.40 -27.55 -11.68
N VAL A 257 -19.97 -26.39 -11.37
CA VAL A 257 -20.61 -25.49 -12.32
C VAL A 257 -19.54 -24.63 -12.99
N VAL A 258 -18.60 -24.12 -12.18
CA VAL A 258 -17.47 -23.32 -12.64
C VAL A 258 -16.21 -23.74 -11.89
N LEU A 259 -15.14 -23.96 -12.63
CA LEU A 259 -13.78 -24.10 -12.11
C LEU A 259 -13.01 -22.84 -12.48
N VAL A 260 -12.40 -22.19 -11.49
CA VAL A 260 -11.61 -20.98 -11.67
C VAL A 260 -10.15 -21.38 -11.83
N PRO A 261 -9.51 -21.08 -12.98
CA PRO A 261 -8.10 -21.35 -13.20
C PRO A 261 -7.22 -20.70 -12.13
N GLU A 262 -6.05 -21.28 -11.86
CA GLU A 262 -5.04 -20.62 -11.03
C GLU A 262 -4.42 -19.43 -11.77
N LEU A 263 -3.84 -18.48 -11.04
CA LEU A 263 -3.30 -17.26 -11.65
C LEU A 263 -2.22 -17.56 -12.71
N HIS A 264 -1.42 -18.61 -12.51
CA HIS A 264 -0.35 -19.03 -13.43
C HIS A 264 -0.88 -19.75 -14.70
N GLU A 265 -2.14 -20.18 -14.71
CA GLU A 265 -2.76 -20.86 -15.86
C GLU A 265 -3.30 -19.85 -16.89
N TYR A 266 -3.48 -18.59 -16.50
CA TYR A 266 -3.89 -17.52 -17.41
C TYR A 266 -2.75 -17.14 -18.33
N LYS A 267 -2.94 -17.37 -19.63
CA LYS A 267 -2.02 -16.91 -20.67
C LYS A 267 -2.24 -15.41 -20.89
N VAL A 268 -1.30 -14.60 -20.43
CA VAL A 268 -1.29 -13.16 -20.70
C VAL A 268 -0.48 -12.94 -21.96
N GLU A 269 -1.12 -12.47 -23.02
CA GLU A 269 -0.39 -11.97 -24.18
C GLU A 269 0.33 -10.69 -23.77
N PRO A 270 1.66 -10.58 -24.01
CA PRO A 270 2.40 -9.37 -23.67
C PRO A 270 1.77 -8.16 -24.36
N ASN A 271 1.27 -7.22 -23.57
CA ASN A 271 0.80 -5.96 -24.11
C ASN A 271 2.00 -5.02 -24.25
N PRO A 272 2.36 -4.57 -25.47
CA PRO A 272 3.49 -3.67 -25.68
C PRO A 272 3.33 -2.34 -24.92
N ASP A 273 2.11 -1.88 -24.73
CA ASP A 273 1.82 -0.64 -23.99
C ASP A 273 1.91 -0.84 -22.48
N LYS A 274 1.77 -2.09 -22.01
CA LYS A 274 1.76 -2.46 -20.58
C LYS A 274 2.61 -3.70 -20.32
N PRO A 275 3.94 -3.63 -20.53
CA PRO A 275 4.82 -4.80 -20.44
C PRO A 275 4.87 -5.44 -19.05
N ASN A 276 4.46 -4.69 -18.02
CA ASN A 276 4.49 -5.12 -16.62
C ASN A 276 3.14 -5.66 -16.10
N GLN A 277 2.12 -5.73 -16.95
CA GLN A 277 0.78 -6.16 -16.56
C GLN A 277 0.78 -7.63 -16.08
N THR A 278 0.09 -7.89 -14.98
CA THR A 278 -0.07 -9.26 -14.43
C THR A 278 -1.26 -9.98 -15.10
N ALA A 279 -1.47 -11.25 -14.75
CA ALA A 279 -2.65 -12.01 -15.19
C ALA A 279 -3.97 -11.62 -14.51
N LEU A 280 -3.93 -10.78 -13.47
CA LEU A 280 -5.09 -10.45 -12.66
C LEU A 280 -6.24 -9.78 -13.42
N PRO A 281 -6.03 -8.88 -14.40
CA PRO A 281 -7.11 -8.32 -15.18
C PRO A 281 -7.89 -9.39 -15.97
N ALA A 282 -7.19 -10.38 -16.52
CA ALA A 282 -7.83 -11.50 -17.21
C ALA A 282 -8.58 -12.43 -16.23
N ALA A 283 -7.98 -12.71 -15.06
CA ALA A 283 -8.62 -13.50 -14.02
C ALA A 283 -9.90 -12.81 -13.48
N ARG A 284 -9.84 -11.50 -13.24
CA ARG A 284 -10.98 -10.67 -12.84
C ARG A 284 -12.09 -10.72 -13.89
N GLU A 285 -11.75 -10.57 -15.17
CA GLU A 285 -12.72 -10.64 -16.25
C GLU A 285 -13.38 -12.02 -16.34
N PHE A 286 -12.62 -13.11 -16.13
CA PHE A 286 -13.19 -14.46 -16.04
C PHE A 286 -14.20 -14.57 -14.89
N ILE A 287 -13.87 -14.04 -13.71
CA ILE A 287 -14.79 -14.02 -12.57
C ILE A 287 -16.05 -13.23 -12.89
N HIS A 288 -15.92 -12.05 -13.48
CA HIS A 288 -17.05 -11.17 -13.78
C HIS A 288 -17.95 -11.66 -14.92
N SER A 289 -17.39 -12.38 -15.90
CA SER A 289 -18.15 -12.83 -17.07
C SER A 289 -18.67 -14.26 -16.94
N LYS A 290 -17.90 -15.17 -16.31
CA LYS A 290 -18.19 -16.61 -16.29
C LYS A 290 -18.54 -17.16 -14.92
N ALA A 291 -17.84 -16.75 -13.86
CA ALA A 291 -18.05 -17.35 -12.53
C ALA A 291 -19.18 -16.68 -11.74
N LEU A 292 -19.17 -15.35 -11.67
CA LEU A 292 -20.04 -14.53 -10.84
C LEU A 292 -20.61 -13.38 -11.68
N ALA A 293 -21.31 -13.72 -12.77
CA ALA A 293 -21.87 -12.74 -13.70
C ALA A 293 -22.87 -11.78 -13.05
N HIS A 294 -23.58 -12.22 -12.02
CA HIS A 294 -24.58 -11.42 -11.34
C HIS A 294 -24.01 -10.68 -10.12
N GLU A 295 -24.42 -9.42 -9.96
CA GLU A 295 -23.96 -8.58 -8.86
C GLU A 295 -24.30 -9.14 -7.48
N VAL A 296 -25.48 -9.76 -7.34
CA VAL A 296 -25.89 -10.41 -6.08
C VAL A 296 -24.94 -11.55 -5.71
N THR A 297 -24.57 -12.39 -6.68
CA THR A 297 -23.62 -13.49 -6.43
C THR A 297 -22.22 -12.99 -6.09
N ARG A 298 -21.77 -11.88 -6.72
CA ARG A 298 -20.48 -11.24 -6.37
C ARG A 298 -20.45 -10.73 -4.94
N ARG A 299 -21.49 -10.01 -4.50
CA ARG A 299 -21.56 -9.47 -3.13
C ARG A 299 -21.62 -10.58 -2.07
N LEU A 300 -22.35 -11.66 -2.36
CA LEU A 300 -22.37 -12.85 -1.50
C LEU A 300 -20.97 -13.48 -1.41
N ALA A 301 -20.34 -13.77 -2.55
CA ALA A 301 -18.98 -14.30 -2.59
C ALA A 301 -18.00 -13.39 -1.83
N ALA A 302 -18.04 -12.07 -2.04
CA ALA A 302 -17.18 -11.08 -1.36
C ALA A 302 -17.37 -11.08 0.16
N THR A 303 -18.58 -11.35 0.65
CA THR A 303 -18.84 -11.48 2.08
C THR A 303 -18.22 -12.77 2.64
N HIS A 304 -18.32 -13.88 1.91
CA HIS A 304 -17.68 -15.14 2.32
C HIS A 304 -16.15 -15.11 2.18
N LEU A 305 -15.61 -14.39 1.20
CA LEU A 305 -14.17 -14.16 1.09
C LEU A 305 -13.62 -13.43 2.31
N ARG A 306 -14.29 -12.37 2.78
CA ARG A 306 -13.90 -11.67 4.00
C ARG A 306 -13.91 -12.57 5.23
N LYS A 307 -14.92 -13.45 5.35
CA LYS A 307 -14.98 -14.45 6.43
C LYS A 307 -13.84 -15.46 6.34
N PHE A 308 -13.54 -15.93 5.13
CA PHE A 308 -12.45 -16.86 4.86
C PHE A 308 -11.08 -16.25 5.16
N GLN A 309 -10.85 -14.99 4.77
CA GLN A 309 -9.60 -14.29 5.07
C GLN A 309 -9.38 -14.15 6.58
N ARG A 310 -10.41 -13.74 7.32
CA ARG A 310 -10.35 -13.71 8.79
C ARG A 310 -10.07 -15.08 9.39
N LEU A 311 -10.69 -16.15 8.87
CA LEU A 311 -10.38 -17.51 9.31
C LEU A 311 -8.91 -17.85 9.13
N VAL A 312 -8.34 -17.55 7.96
CA VAL A 312 -6.92 -17.79 7.69
C VAL A 312 -6.04 -16.97 8.63
N GLU A 313 -6.31 -15.68 8.79
CA GLU A 313 -5.57 -14.80 9.72
C GLU A 313 -5.64 -15.30 11.17
N ALA A 314 -6.79 -15.80 11.62
CA ALA A 314 -6.94 -16.37 12.96
C ALA A 314 -6.12 -17.64 13.13
N MET A 315 -6.13 -18.54 12.14
CA MET A 315 -5.31 -19.76 12.18
C MET A 315 -3.82 -19.43 12.12
N GLU A 316 -3.41 -18.42 11.35
CA GLU A 316 -2.02 -17.94 11.31
C GLU A 316 -1.57 -17.37 12.66
N ALA A 317 -2.42 -16.57 13.31
CA ALA A 317 -2.13 -16.03 14.63
C ALA A 317 -2.03 -17.14 15.69
N MET A 318 -2.95 -18.10 15.66
CA MET A 318 -2.95 -19.22 16.61
C MET A 318 -1.82 -20.22 16.34
N ALA A 319 -1.35 -20.38 15.09
CA ALA A 319 -0.27 -21.30 14.75
C ALA A 319 1.04 -21.02 15.50
N LEU A 320 1.23 -19.80 16.00
CA LEU A 320 2.35 -19.39 16.83
C LEU A 320 2.23 -19.86 18.30
N GLU A 321 1.02 -20.20 18.75
CA GLU A 321 0.79 -20.66 20.12
C GLU A 321 1.08 -22.16 20.24
N PRO A 322 1.95 -22.60 21.18
CA PRO A 322 2.21 -24.03 21.37
C PRO A 322 0.96 -24.85 21.69
N SER A 323 -0.01 -24.23 22.38
CA SER A 323 -1.27 -24.86 22.75
C SER A 323 -2.23 -25.10 21.60
N PHE A 324 -2.08 -24.39 20.47
CA PHE A 324 -2.97 -24.52 19.34
C PHE A 324 -2.99 -25.93 18.74
N TRP A 325 -1.85 -26.61 18.83
CA TRP A 325 -1.66 -27.96 18.32
C TRP A 325 -2.12 -29.06 19.28
N ASN A 326 -2.46 -28.71 20.53
CA ASN A 326 -2.97 -29.67 21.51
C ASN A 326 -4.37 -30.14 21.10
N GLY A 327 -4.52 -31.42 20.81
CA GLY A 327 -5.78 -32.04 20.40
C GLY A 327 -5.82 -32.56 18.95
N ILE A 328 -4.77 -32.29 18.17
CA ILE A 328 -4.55 -32.95 16.87
C ILE A 328 -3.75 -34.23 17.14
N GLY A 329 -4.43 -35.34 17.41
CA GLY A 329 -3.81 -36.62 17.78
C GLY A 329 -4.74 -37.81 17.69
#